data_AF-A0AAV2PIU0-F1
#
_entry.id   AF-A0AAV2PIU0-F1
#
_cell.length_a   1.000
_cell.length_b   1.000
_cell.length_c   1.000
_cell.angle_alpha   90.00
_cell.angle_beta   90.00
_cell.angle_gamma   90.00
#
_symmetry.space_group_name_H-M   'P 1'
#
loop_
_entity.id
_entity.type
_entity.pdbx_description
1 polymer ?
#
loop_
_entity_poly.entity_id
_entity_poly.type
_entity_poly.pdbx_seq_one_letter_code
_entity_poly.pdbx_strand_id
1 'polypeptide(L)'
;MVLMSSVPQTGFLGPIKVADNVWIIRKLFHLGADQKSGLTWEGLRDRFLSLLGKTPMSHPALMLHNEQESTEVQIEEERVMVSKLINGDTVPFPLDSTMTIIRGEEDKLTLHSVVEVEPQLISAVNQLGTVDLILIPNLQHWLFLEGWAREFPNAAIGLGPSAFDEDLRSKMEFLTYHRGQVFDLTDGESFGEGANEIYSNSSSNLEARLLRGAPLNLNEYVFFHKLSGTLITADSFYGGYVDDEIPTWFARIWFKLTKDGSFRLPRLPIYRTSRVLSHGNSDELFDSVEDMVRDWDIKIIIFAHGTSPFDQGRIMSNSENGGELNDNAVGELFVNCWRDGLAALEHKS
;
A
#
# COMPACT_ATOMS: atom_id res chain seq x y z
N MET A 1 13.07 18.09 -17.52
CA MET A 1 11.59 18.18 -17.61
C MET A 1 11.04 17.11 -16.68
N VAL A 2 9.98 17.38 -15.91
CA VAL A 2 9.33 16.35 -15.09
C VAL A 2 8.42 15.55 -16.00
N LEU A 3 8.53 14.22 -15.98
CA LEU A 3 7.67 13.34 -16.77
C LEU A 3 6.27 13.33 -16.16
N MET A 4 5.26 13.26 -17.02
CA MET A 4 3.88 13.07 -16.58
C MET A 4 3.70 11.62 -16.13
N SER A 5 3.36 11.44 -14.86
CA SER A 5 3.03 10.13 -14.28
C SER A 5 1.66 9.66 -14.77
N SER A 6 1.47 8.34 -14.87
CA SER A 6 0.17 7.74 -15.23
C SER A 6 -0.92 8.05 -14.21
N VAL A 7 -0.56 8.15 -12.92
CA VAL A 7 -1.43 8.77 -11.91
C VAL A 7 -1.24 10.29 -11.98
N PRO A 8 -2.32 11.08 -12.12
CA PRO A 8 -2.19 12.52 -12.37
C PRO A 8 -1.61 13.25 -11.16
N GLN A 9 -0.82 14.31 -11.43
CA GLN A 9 -0.23 15.18 -10.40
C GLN A 9 -1.29 15.96 -9.60
N THR A 10 -2.44 16.22 -10.21
CA THR A 10 -3.59 16.87 -9.58
C THR A 10 -4.84 16.04 -9.87
N GLY A 11 -5.73 15.87 -8.90
CA GLY A 11 -6.88 14.98 -9.03
C GLY A 11 -6.54 13.54 -8.67
N PHE A 12 -7.20 12.59 -9.32
CA PHE A 12 -7.09 11.16 -9.06
C PHE A 12 -7.41 10.33 -10.31
N LEU A 13 -7.03 9.07 -10.30
CA LEU A 13 -7.38 8.07 -11.30
C LEU A 13 -8.47 7.13 -10.73
N GLY A 14 -9.63 7.07 -11.39
CA GLY A 14 -10.76 6.20 -11.03
C GLY A 14 -12.07 6.96 -10.80
N PRO A 15 -13.12 6.33 -10.22
CA PRO A 15 -13.14 4.95 -9.72
C PRO A 15 -12.92 3.92 -10.84
N ILE A 16 -11.90 3.08 -10.72
CA ILE A 16 -11.68 1.95 -11.63
C ILE A 16 -12.39 0.74 -11.03
N LYS A 17 -13.34 0.14 -11.74
CA LYS A 17 -13.96 -1.11 -11.32
C LYS A 17 -12.97 -2.26 -11.52
N VAL A 18 -12.60 -2.94 -10.45
CA VAL A 18 -11.62 -4.06 -10.49
C VAL A 18 -12.29 -5.41 -10.29
N ALA A 19 -13.45 -5.44 -9.62
CA ALA A 19 -14.32 -6.59 -9.55
C ALA A 19 -15.78 -6.15 -9.34
N ASP A 20 -16.70 -7.10 -9.30
CA ASP A 20 -18.07 -6.79 -8.90
C ASP A 20 -18.12 -6.25 -7.48
N ASN A 21 -18.72 -5.06 -7.36
CA ASN A 21 -18.82 -4.27 -6.14
C ASN A 21 -17.48 -3.82 -5.53
N VAL A 22 -16.37 -3.87 -6.29
CA VAL A 22 -15.07 -3.39 -5.82
C VAL A 22 -14.47 -2.42 -6.84
N TRP A 23 -14.11 -1.23 -6.37
CA TRP A 23 -13.41 -0.20 -7.13
C TRP A 23 -12.15 0.25 -6.43
N ILE A 24 -11.23 0.83 -7.19
CA ILE A 24 -10.06 1.52 -6.67
C ILE A 24 -10.01 2.97 -7.14
N ILE A 25 -9.36 3.80 -6.32
CA ILE A 25 -8.94 5.16 -6.65
C ILE A 25 -7.44 5.24 -6.42
N ARG A 26 -6.69 5.72 -7.40
CA ARG A 26 -5.24 5.96 -7.27
C ARG A 26 -4.96 7.44 -7.26
N LYS A 27 -4.14 7.89 -6.31
CA LYS A 27 -3.81 9.32 -6.14
C LYS A 27 -2.33 9.47 -5.79
N LEU A 28 -1.68 10.50 -6.34
CA LEU A 28 -0.37 10.92 -5.85
C LEU A 28 -0.53 11.74 -4.57
N PHE A 29 0.41 11.57 -3.65
CA PHE A 29 0.59 12.40 -2.48
C PHE A 29 2.07 12.68 -2.25
N HIS A 30 2.38 13.69 -1.44
CA HIS A 30 3.77 14.08 -1.16
C HIS A 30 4.19 13.63 0.23
N LEU A 31 5.17 12.72 0.29
CA LEU A 31 5.72 12.26 1.56
C LEU A 31 6.49 13.38 2.27
N GLY A 32 6.22 13.52 3.57
CA GLY A 32 6.87 14.49 4.46
C GLY A 32 6.50 15.96 4.23
N ALA A 33 5.60 16.24 3.28
CA ALA A 33 5.03 17.58 3.10
C ALA A 33 4.20 17.95 4.33
N ASP A 34 4.41 19.16 4.86
CA ASP A 34 3.68 19.75 6.00
C ASP A 34 3.74 18.95 7.33
N GLN A 35 4.53 17.88 7.40
CA GLN A 35 4.74 17.08 8.60
C GLN A 35 5.76 17.73 9.53
N LYS A 36 5.35 18.01 10.77
CA LYS A 36 6.20 18.61 11.83
C LYS A 36 6.83 17.57 12.77
N SER A 37 6.37 16.32 12.71
CA SER A 37 6.85 15.19 13.49
C SER A 37 6.71 13.90 12.67
N GLY A 38 7.44 12.84 13.05
CA GLY A 38 7.47 11.60 12.26
C GLY A 38 8.37 11.72 11.01
N LEU A 39 7.86 11.33 9.85
CA LEU A 39 8.61 11.33 8.59
C LEU A 39 8.61 12.72 7.93
N THR A 40 9.34 13.67 8.51
CA THR A 40 9.48 15.02 7.93
C THR A 40 10.16 15.00 6.57
N TRP A 41 9.96 16.06 5.76
CA TRP A 41 10.65 16.21 4.46
C TRP A 41 12.18 16.11 4.59
N GLU A 42 12.77 16.80 5.58
CA GLU A 42 14.22 16.77 5.81
C GLU A 42 14.70 15.36 6.17
N GLY A 43 14.00 14.67 7.08
CA GLY A 43 14.33 13.31 7.47
C GLY A 43 14.22 12.31 6.31
N LEU A 44 13.20 12.47 5.45
CA LEU A 44 13.06 11.65 4.25
C LEU A 44 14.16 11.95 3.23
N ARG A 45 14.50 13.22 3.00
CA ARG A 45 15.62 13.63 2.14
C ARG A 45 16.93 13.00 2.59
N ASP A 46 17.25 13.11 3.87
CA ASP A 46 18.52 12.62 4.41
C ASP A 46 18.60 11.09 4.31
N ARG A 47 17.50 10.40 4.62
CA ARG A 47 17.39 8.95 4.41
C ARG A 47 17.57 8.56 2.94
N PHE A 48 16.90 9.28 2.03
CA PHE A 48 16.96 9.03 0.60
C PHE A 48 18.38 9.22 0.05
N LEU A 49 19.06 10.31 0.40
CA LEU A 49 20.43 10.57 0.00
C LEU A 49 21.42 9.58 0.62
N SER A 50 21.18 9.15 1.86
CA SER A 50 21.98 8.11 2.54
C SER A 50 21.94 6.78 1.78
N LEU A 51 20.76 6.37 1.29
CA LEU A 51 20.60 5.15 0.47
C LEU A 51 21.36 5.24 -0.86
N LEU A 52 21.52 6.43 -1.44
CA LEU A 52 22.33 6.66 -2.64
C LEU A 52 23.85 6.70 -2.35
N GLY A 53 24.24 6.71 -1.07
CA GLY A 53 25.62 6.66 -0.61
C GLY A 53 26.39 7.98 -0.77
N LYS A 54 27.72 7.91 -0.59
CA LYS A 54 28.60 9.09 -0.58
C LYS A 54 28.76 9.79 -1.93
N THR A 55 28.49 9.07 -3.01
CA THR A 55 28.58 9.58 -4.39
C THR A 55 27.26 9.31 -5.12
N PRO A 56 26.17 10.02 -4.78
CA PRO A 56 24.84 9.68 -5.29
C PRO A 56 24.76 9.61 -6.81
N MET A 57 25.41 10.56 -7.51
CA MET A 57 25.38 10.67 -8.98
C MET A 57 26.08 9.51 -9.72
N SER A 58 26.81 8.66 -8.99
CA SER A 58 27.46 7.45 -9.52
C SER A 58 26.75 6.16 -9.08
N HIS A 59 25.66 6.26 -8.31
CA HIS A 59 24.93 5.10 -7.84
C HIS A 59 24.27 4.34 -9.01
N PRO A 60 24.32 2.99 -9.09
CA PRO A 60 23.75 2.22 -10.20
C PRO A 60 22.28 2.54 -10.52
N ALA A 61 21.48 2.83 -9.48
CA ALA A 61 20.09 3.25 -9.64
C ALA A 61 19.91 4.53 -10.50
N LEU A 62 20.95 5.34 -10.72
CA LEU A 62 20.92 6.56 -11.54
C LEU A 62 21.76 6.45 -12.82
N MET A 63 22.12 5.23 -13.22
CA MET A 63 22.99 4.94 -14.35
C MET A 63 22.31 3.97 -15.33
N LEU A 64 22.66 4.09 -16.61
CA LEU A 64 22.23 3.12 -17.62
C LEU A 64 23.06 1.83 -17.48
N HIS A 65 22.38 0.69 -17.52
CA HIS A 65 22.94 -0.66 -17.60
C HIS A 65 21.87 -1.61 -18.15
N ASN A 66 22.24 -2.86 -18.47
CA ASN A 66 21.34 -3.80 -19.16
C ASN A 66 20.07 -4.16 -18.36
N GLU A 67 20.16 -4.12 -17.04
CA GLU A 67 19.03 -4.42 -16.12
C GLU A 67 18.30 -3.16 -15.64
N GLN A 68 18.58 -1.99 -16.22
CA GLN A 68 17.98 -0.73 -15.77
C GLN A 68 16.52 -0.64 -16.24
N GLU A 69 15.59 -0.59 -15.30
CA GLU A 69 14.15 -0.48 -15.58
C GLU A 69 13.73 0.95 -16.00
N SER A 70 14.48 1.98 -15.58
CA SER A 70 14.24 3.35 -16.03
C SER A 70 14.79 3.56 -17.46
N THR A 71 13.98 4.14 -18.34
CA THR A 71 14.43 4.61 -19.66
C THR A 71 15.48 5.73 -19.53
N GLU A 72 16.22 6.02 -20.61
CA GLU A 72 17.19 7.11 -20.65
C GLU A 72 16.59 8.47 -20.23
N VAL A 73 15.38 8.78 -20.70
CA VAL A 73 14.68 10.01 -20.33
C VAL A 73 14.30 10.02 -18.84
N GLN A 74 13.89 8.88 -18.29
CA GLN A 74 13.58 8.74 -16.87
C GLN A 74 14.83 8.86 -16.00
N ILE A 75 15.97 8.32 -16.42
CA ILE A 75 17.26 8.49 -15.74
C ILE A 75 17.68 9.96 -15.72
N GLU A 76 17.53 10.68 -16.83
CA GLU A 76 17.85 12.11 -16.86
C GLU A 76 16.99 12.91 -15.88
N GLU A 77 15.68 12.63 -15.82
CA GLU A 77 14.78 13.23 -14.81
C GLU A 77 15.24 12.92 -13.38
N GLU A 78 15.52 11.65 -13.08
CA GLU A 78 15.97 11.18 -11.77
C GLU A 78 17.25 11.89 -11.33
N ARG A 79 18.23 11.99 -12.23
CA ARG A 79 19.51 12.68 -12.00
C ARG A 79 19.31 14.17 -11.72
N VAL A 80 18.42 14.83 -12.44
CA VAL A 80 18.08 16.24 -12.19
C VAL A 80 17.47 16.41 -10.80
N MET A 81 16.52 15.56 -10.41
CA MET A 81 15.87 15.65 -9.09
C MET A 81 16.83 15.35 -7.94
N VAL A 82 17.71 14.36 -8.09
CA VAL A 82 18.75 14.06 -7.10
C VAL A 82 19.75 15.21 -6.99
N SER A 83 20.14 15.83 -8.10
CA SER A 83 21.03 16.99 -8.06
C SER A 83 20.41 18.16 -7.29
N LYS A 84 19.11 18.43 -7.47
CA LYS A 84 18.38 19.44 -6.69
C LYS A 84 18.42 19.13 -5.19
N LEU A 85 18.15 17.88 -4.81
CA LEU A 85 18.24 17.46 -3.40
C LEU A 85 19.63 17.67 -2.81
N ILE A 86 20.69 17.33 -3.55
CA ILE A 86 22.09 17.53 -3.10
C ILE A 86 22.38 19.01 -2.88
N ASN A 87 21.88 19.88 -3.77
CA ASN A 87 22.04 21.33 -3.67
C ASN A 87 21.22 21.98 -2.55
N GLY A 88 20.34 21.21 -1.88
CA GLY A 88 19.51 21.69 -0.78
C GLY A 88 18.16 22.25 -1.23
N ASP A 89 17.79 22.08 -2.51
CA ASP A 89 16.48 22.50 -3.00
C ASP A 89 15.36 21.66 -2.38
N THR A 90 14.24 22.29 -2.07
CA THR A 90 13.01 21.58 -1.69
C THR A 90 12.34 21.01 -2.93
N VAL A 91 12.37 19.69 -3.08
CA VAL A 91 11.62 18.96 -4.11
C VAL A 91 10.60 18.02 -3.47
N PRO A 92 9.39 17.89 -4.04
CA PRO A 92 8.39 16.98 -3.51
C PRO A 92 8.84 15.52 -3.66
N PHE A 93 8.43 14.65 -2.73
CA PHE A 93 8.57 13.20 -2.85
C PHE A 93 7.21 12.57 -3.21
N PRO A 94 6.77 12.65 -4.49
CA PRO A 94 5.47 12.16 -4.90
C PRO A 94 5.47 10.63 -4.96
N LEU A 95 4.51 10.01 -4.29
CA LEU A 95 4.26 8.58 -4.32
C LEU A 95 2.76 8.35 -4.55
N ASP A 96 2.39 7.30 -5.27
CA ASP A 96 1.00 6.91 -5.41
C ASP A 96 0.51 6.13 -4.18
N SER A 97 -0.76 6.29 -3.84
CA SER A 97 -1.49 5.41 -2.93
C SER A 97 -2.82 5.00 -3.58
N THR A 98 -3.35 3.86 -3.15
CA THR A 98 -4.58 3.28 -3.67
C THR A 98 -5.61 3.13 -2.55
N MET A 99 -6.73 3.84 -2.70
CA MET A 99 -7.93 3.62 -1.89
C MET A 99 -8.80 2.56 -2.54
N THR A 100 -9.43 1.70 -1.73
CA THR A 100 -10.42 0.73 -2.19
C THR A 100 -11.82 1.14 -1.74
N ILE A 101 -12.81 0.93 -2.60
CA ILE A 101 -14.23 1.15 -2.34
C ILE A 101 -14.93 -0.18 -2.55
N ILE A 102 -15.57 -0.69 -1.49
CA ILE A 102 -16.40 -1.90 -1.54
C ILE A 102 -17.85 -1.49 -1.35
N ARG A 103 -18.73 -1.94 -2.24
CA ARG A 103 -20.17 -1.72 -2.11
C ARG A 103 -20.85 -2.95 -1.55
N GLY A 104 -21.45 -2.79 -0.38
CA GLY A 104 -22.23 -3.81 0.30
C GLY A 104 -23.73 -3.74 -0.01
N GLU A 105 -24.50 -4.31 0.91
CA GLU A 105 -25.96 -4.24 0.93
C GLU A 105 -26.46 -2.79 0.98
N GLU A 106 -27.65 -2.55 0.43
CA GLU A 106 -28.31 -1.22 0.42
C GLU A 106 -27.43 -0.07 -0.12
N ASP A 107 -26.53 -0.37 -1.07
CA ASP A 107 -25.55 0.56 -1.63
C ASP A 107 -24.68 1.25 -0.57
N LYS A 108 -24.46 0.59 0.59
CA LYS A 108 -23.52 1.06 1.61
C LYS A 108 -22.08 0.83 1.18
N LEU A 109 -21.23 1.83 1.35
CA LEU A 109 -19.83 1.78 0.95
C LEU A 109 -18.92 1.60 2.17
N THR A 110 -18.01 0.65 2.05
CA THR A 110 -16.83 0.51 2.89
C THR A 110 -15.63 1.06 2.13
N LEU A 111 -14.93 2.03 2.72
CA LEU A 111 -13.70 2.59 2.19
C LEU A 111 -12.50 1.99 2.93
N HIS A 112 -11.43 1.67 2.23
CA HIS A 112 -10.19 1.14 2.82
C HIS A 112 -8.99 1.93 2.33
N SER A 113 -8.09 2.30 3.25
CA SER A 113 -6.88 3.10 2.96
C SER A 113 -7.20 4.36 2.15
N VAL A 114 -8.00 5.25 2.74
CA VAL A 114 -8.49 6.43 2.04
C VAL A 114 -7.36 7.35 1.58
N VAL A 115 -7.51 7.94 0.39
CA VAL A 115 -6.61 8.99 -0.16
C VAL A 115 -7.11 10.39 0.20
N GLU A 116 -6.33 11.43 -0.04
CA GLU A 116 -6.74 12.81 0.25
C GLU A 116 -8.09 13.18 -0.40
N VAL A 117 -8.96 13.81 0.39
CA VAL A 117 -10.29 14.27 -0.04
C VAL A 117 -10.18 15.40 -1.04
N GLU A 118 -10.99 15.33 -2.10
CA GLU A 118 -11.26 16.44 -3.01
C GLU A 118 -12.76 16.46 -3.39
N PRO A 119 -13.36 17.62 -3.70
CA PRO A 119 -14.79 17.70 -4.03
C PRO A 119 -15.22 16.76 -5.16
N GLN A 120 -14.37 16.60 -6.19
CA GLN A 120 -14.63 15.71 -7.32
C GLN A 120 -14.57 14.24 -6.89
N LEU A 121 -13.69 13.88 -5.95
CA LEU A 121 -13.58 12.52 -5.42
C LEU A 121 -14.83 12.17 -4.59
N ILE A 122 -15.29 13.08 -3.73
CA ILE A 122 -16.52 12.91 -2.96
C ILE A 122 -17.72 12.72 -3.89
N SER A 123 -17.82 13.53 -4.95
CA SER A 123 -18.88 13.37 -5.95
C SER A 123 -18.81 12.01 -6.65
N ALA A 124 -17.62 11.52 -7.00
CA ALA A 124 -17.45 10.21 -7.62
C ALA A 124 -17.81 9.06 -6.68
N VAL A 125 -17.45 9.15 -5.40
CA VAL A 125 -17.80 8.14 -4.38
C VAL A 125 -19.31 8.12 -4.11
N ASN A 126 -19.95 9.28 -3.98
CA ASN A 126 -21.40 9.37 -3.74
C ASN A 126 -22.24 8.85 -4.91
N GLN A 127 -21.68 8.75 -6.13
CA GLN A 127 -22.34 8.10 -7.26
C GLN A 127 -22.37 6.56 -7.14
N LEU A 128 -21.45 5.98 -6.36
CA LEU A 128 -21.39 4.53 -6.13
C LEU A 128 -22.28 4.06 -4.98
N GLY A 129 -22.61 4.95 -4.03
CA GLY A 129 -23.38 4.60 -2.85
C GLY A 129 -23.19 5.57 -1.68
N THR A 130 -23.59 5.15 -0.48
CA THR A 130 -23.47 5.94 0.75
C THR A 130 -22.33 5.41 1.62
N VAL A 131 -21.33 6.24 1.93
CA VAL A 131 -20.23 5.85 2.83
C VAL A 131 -20.76 5.54 4.21
N ASP A 132 -20.52 4.30 4.66
CA ASP A 132 -21.02 3.75 5.93
C ASP A 132 -19.87 3.35 6.86
N LEU A 133 -18.76 2.89 6.30
CA LEU A 133 -17.60 2.41 7.04
C LEU A 133 -16.29 2.88 6.37
N ILE A 134 -15.34 3.31 7.18
CA ILE A 134 -13.96 3.63 6.76
C ILE A 134 -13.00 2.77 7.56
N LEU A 135 -12.16 2.01 6.88
CA LEU A 135 -11.20 1.07 7.45
C LEU A 135 -9.78 1.63 7.34
N ILE A 136 -9.11 1.77 8.48
CA ILE A 136 -7.69 2.10 8.56
C ILE A 136 -6.92 0.82 8.80
N PRO A 137 -6.24 0.27 7.78
CA PRO A 137 -5.73 -1.10 7.86
C PRO A 137 -4.52 -1.25 8.77
N ASN A 138 -3.76 -0.17 9.01
CA ASN A 138 -2.48 -0.23 9.68
C ASN A 138 -2.08 1.13 10.30
N LEU A 139 -0.94 1.17 10.97
CA LEU A 139 -0.44 2.35 11.69
C LEU A 139 0.07 3.51 10.80
N GLN A 140 0.01 3.37 9.47
CA GLN A 140 0.58 4.29 8.50
C GLN A 140 -0.44 4.87 7.50
N HIS A 141 -1.53 4.15 7.23
CA HIS A 141 -2.57 4.54 6.26
C HIS A 141 -3.72 5.35 6.90
N TRP A 142 -3.38 6.22 7.86
CA TRP A 142 -4.34 7.06 8.60
C TRP A 142 -4.35 8.52 8.14
N LEU A 143 -3.33 8.96 7.38
CA LEU A 143 -3.02 10.37 7.10
C LEU A 143 -4.23 11.18 6.58
N PHE A 144 -5.06 10.57 5.74
CA PHE A 144 -6.17 11.26 5.09
C PHE A 144 -7.53 11.05 5.76
N LEU A 145 -7.60 10.24 6.83
CA LEU A 145 -8.86 9.89 7.47
C LEU A 145 -9.64 11.10 7.98
N GLU A 146 -8.95 12.09 8.56
CA GLU A 146 -9.62 13.25 9.14
C GLU A 146 -10.48 14.01 8.12
N GLY A 147 -9.98 14.15 6.88
CA GLY A 147 -10.76 14.75 5.79
C GLY A 147 -12.05 13.98 5.51
N TRP A 148 -11.97 12.66 5.42
CA TRP A 148 -13.13 11.81 5.18
C TRP A 148 -14.12 11.79 6.36
N ALA A 149 -13.62 11.80 7.59
CA ALA A 149 -14.46 11.87 8.79
C ALA A 149 -15.26 13.18 8.86
N ARG A 150 -14.73 14.29 8.33
CA ARG A 150 -15.48 15.57 8.23
C ARG A 150 -16.59 15.51 7.19
N GLU A 151 -16.32 14.91 6.02
CA GLU A 151 -17.31 14.77 4.94
C GLU A 151 -18.40 13.75 5.29
N PHE A 152 -18.04 12.67 6.00
CA PHE A 152 -18.95 11.59 6.41
C PHE A 152 -18.95 11.42 7.93
N PRO A 153 -19.51 12.38 8.68
CA PRO A 153 -19.40 12.41 10.13
C PRO A 153 -20.09 11.25 10.84
N ASN A 154 -21.02 10.56 10.17
CA ASN A 154 -21.77 9.44 10.73
C ASN A 154 -21.21 8.07 10.31
N ALA A 155 -20.24 8.01 9.40
CA ALA A 155 -19.64 6.75 8.98
C ALA A 155 -18.90 6.11 10.17
N ALA A 156 -18.99 4.80 10.33
CA ALA A 156 -18.17 4.09 11.30
C ALA A 156 -16.70 4.10 10.86
N ILE A 157 -15.78 4.01 11.83
CA ILE A 157 -14.33 3.95 11.60
C ILE A 157 -13.79 2.71 12.31
N GLY A 158 -13.23 1.79 11.53
CA GLY A 158 -12.51 0.62 12.03
C GLY A 158 -11.01 0.89 12.03
N LEU A 159 -10.37 0.73 13.18
CA LEU A 159 -8.96 1.03 13.40
C LEU A 159 -8.11 -0.25 13.45
N GLY A 160 -7.02 -0.27 12.68
CA GLY A 160 -5.96 -1.26 12.84
C GLY A 160 -5.34 -1.21 14.25
N PRO A 161 -4.83 -2.35 14.75
CA PRO A 161 -4.37 -2.46 16.13
C PRO A 161 -3.13 -1.61 16.41
N SER A 162 -2.98 -1.23 17.67
CA SER A 162 -1.73 -0.67 18.19
C SER A 162 -0.62 -1.70 18.17
N ALA A 163 0.62 -1.24 18.01
CA ALA A 163 1.81 -2.07 18.16
C ALA A 163 2.97 -1.24 18.69
N PHE A 164 3.71 -1.82 19.63
CA PHE A 164 4.78 -1.13 20.36
C PHE A 164 4.25 0.19 20.94
N ASP A 165 4.95 1.29 20.70
CA ASP A 165 4.59 2.63 21.20
C ASP A 165 3.72 3.42 20.20
N GLU A 166 3.16 2.76 19.18
CA GLU A 166 2.33 3.39 18.16
C GLU A 166 0.86 2.95 18.26
N ASP A 167 -0.02 3.95 18.34
CA ASP A 167 -1.47 3.80 18.42
C ASP A 167 -2.17 4.84 17.53
N LEU A 168 -3.22 4.42 16.83
CA LEU A 168 -3.97 5.29 15.91
C LEU A 168 -4.76 6.37 16.67
N ARG A 169 -5.31 6.06 17.85
CA ARG A 169 -6.10 7.02 18.64
C ARG A 169 -5.23 8.18 19.13
N SER A 170 -4.00 7.89 19.50
CA SER A 170 -2.99 8.87 19.90
C SER A 170 -2.53 9.78 18.75
N LYS A 171 -2.63 9.32 17.50
CA LYS A 171 -2.28 10.09 16.29
C LYS A 171 -3.43 10.99 15.82
N MET A 172 -4.66 10.71 16.23
CA MET A 172 -5.87 11.28 15.65
C MET A 172 -6.86 11.72 16.73
N GLU A 173 -6.62 12.90 17.31
CA GLU A 173 -7.49 13.50 18.34
C GLU A 173 -8.95 13.61 17.89
N PHE A 174 -9.20 13.79 16.59
CA PHE A 174 -10.55 13.92 16.04
C PHE A 174 -11.45 12.71 16.25
N LEU A 175 -10.87 11.53 16.48
CA LEU A 175 -11.64 10.33 16.79
C LEU A 175 -12.45 10.47 18.09
N THR A 176 -12.04 11.34 19.02
CA THR A 176 -12.74 11.57 20.30
C THR A 176 -14.06 12.34 20.13
N TYR A 177 -14.21 13.07 19.03
CA TYR A 177 -15.41 13.85 18.72
C TYR A 177 -16.07 13.47 17.40
N HIS A 178 -15.64 12.35 16.80
CA HIS A 178 -16.31 11.74 15.65
C HIS A 178 -17.72 11.27 16.05
N ARG A 179 -18.72 11.48 15.19
CA ARG A 179 -20.13 11.16 15.53
C ARG A 179 -20.47 9.70 15.24
N GLY A 180 -19.87 9.10 14.22
CA GLY A 180 -20.00 7.68 13.92
C GLY A 180 -19.26 6.81 14.94
N GLN A 181 -19.55 5.51 14.92
CA GLN A 181 -18.86 4.55 15.78
C GLN A 181 -17.37 4.48 15.44
N VAL A 182 -16.50 4.49 16.45
CA VAL A 182 -15.06 4.23 16.29
C VAL A 182 -14.71 2.99 17.10
N PHE A 183 -14.21 1.95 16.44
CA PHE A 183 -13.91 0.65 17.06
C PHE A 183 -12.55 0.12 16.58
N ASP A 184 -11.93 -0.74 17.37
CA ASP A 184 -10.69 -1.40 16.98
C ASP A 184 -11.05 -2.69 16.23
N LEU A 185 -10.34 -3.02 15.15
CA LEU A 185 -10.66 -4.21 14.34
C LEU A 185 -10.52 -5.53 15.11
N THR A 186 -9.78 -5.50 16.21
CA THR A 186 -9.65 -6.59 17.18
C THR A 186 -10.92 -6.83 18.00
N ASP A 187 -11.88 -5.90 18.02
CA ASP A 187 -13.11 -5.98 18.81
C ASP A 187 -14.21 -6.82 18.13
N GLY A 188 -13.91 -7.47 17.00
CA GLY A 188 -14.84 -8.30 16.24
C GLY A 188 -15.35 -9.53 17.01
N GLU A 189 -16.59 -9.94 16.76
CA GLU A 189 -17.14 -11.17 17.35
C GLU A 189 -16.38 -12.40 16.83
N SER A 190 -15.59 -13.06 17.68
CA SER A 190 -15.15 -14.44 17.45
C SER A 190 -15.08 -15.25 18.74
N PHE A 191 -15.61 -16.48 18.66
CA PHE A 191 -15.64 -17.48 19.72
C PHE A 191 -14.46 -18.44 19.54
N GLY A 192 -13.41 -18.36 20.39
CA GLY A 192 -12.28 -19.32 20.40
C GLY A 192 -10.93 -18.71 20.79
N GLU A 193 -9.89 -19.54 20.96
CA GLU A 193 -8.50 -19.05 21.06
C GLU A 193 -8.11 -18.37 19.72
N GLY A 194 -7.56 -17.14 19.77
CA GLY A 194 -7.30 -16.30 18.58
C GLY A 194 -8.35 -15.22 18.29
N ALA A 195 -9.29 -14.97 19.21
CA ALA A 195 -10.44 -14.08 19.06
C ALA A 195 -10.17 -12.61 18.65
N ASN A 196 -8.94 -12.12 18.75
CA ASN A 196 -8.59 -10.72 18.44
C ASN A 196 -7.98 -10.56 17.02
N GLU A 197 -8.03 -11.59 16.17
CA GLU A 197 -7.32 -11.60 14.88
C GLU A 197 -8.23 -11.59 13.65
N ILE A 198 -9.54 -11.86 13.81
CA ILE A 198 -10.48 -11.98 12.71
C ILE A 198 -11.59 -10.94 12.86
N TYR A 199 -11.77 -10.13 11.82
CA TYR A 199 -12.91 -9.24 11.66
C TYR A 199 -13.79 -9.72 10.52
N SER A 200 -15.11 -9.62 10.64
CA SER A 200 -16.02 -9.91 9.53
C SER A 200 -17.13 -8.88 9.45
N ASN A 201 -17.54 -8.58 8.22
CA ASN A 201 -18.64 -7.67 7.93
C ASN A 201 -19.49 -8.27 6.82
N SER A 202 -20.59 -8.89 7.22
CA SER A 202 -21.51 -9.59 6.32
C SER A 202 -22.09 -8.65 5.26
N SER A 203 -22.48 -7.42 5.65
CA SER A 203 -23.07 -6.45 4.72
C SER A 203 -22.14 -6.06 3.59
N SER A 204 -20.82 -6.08 3.80
CA SER A 204 -19.82 -5.83 2.76
C SER A 204 -19.12 -7.07 2.23
N ASN A 205 -19.53 -8.28 2.65
CA ASN A 205 -18.88 -9.55 2.30
C ASN A 205 -17.36 -9.58 2.57
N LEU A 206 -16.93 -8.88 3.61
CA LEU A 206 -15.52 -8.82 4.02
C LEU A 206 -15.24 -9.78 5.17
N GLU A 207 -14.15 -10.51 5.05
CA GLU A 207 -13.40 -11.07 6.18
C GLU A 207 -12.06 -10.35 6.26
N ALA A 208 -11.51 -10.19 7.44
CA ALA A 208 -10.20 -9.59 7.61
C ALA A 208 -9.41 -10.36 8.65
N ARG A 209 -8.10 -10.39 8.46
CA ARG A 209 -7.16 -11.04 9.37
C ARG A 209 -5.99 -10.12 9.65
N LEU A 210 -5.53 -10.12 10.90
CA LEU A 210 -4.26 -9.50 11.23
C LEU A 210 -3.11 -10.27 10.56
N LEU A 211 -2.20 -9.55 9.89
CA LEU A 211 -0.93 -10.10 9.42
C LEU A 211 0.00 -10.28 10.62
N ARG A 212 0.14 -11.53 11.07
CA ARG A 212 1.01 -11.87 12.21
C ARG A 212 2.49 -11.84 11.83
N GLY A 213 3.37 -11.79 12.82
CA GLY A 213 4.82 -11.78 12.62
C GLY A 213 5.43 -10.49 12.06
N ALA A 214 4.64 -9.48 11.68
CA ALA A 214 5.12 -8.19 11.15
C ALA A 214 4.60 -6.95 11.91
N PRO A 215 4.87 -6.82 13.23
CA PRO A 215 4.21 -5.82 14.07
C PRO A 215 4.78 -4.40 13.94
N LEU A 216 6.08 -4.21 13.69
CA LEU A 216 6.68 -2.87 13.74
C LEU A 216 6.35 -2.06 12.49
N ASN A 217 5.64 -0.94 12.66
CA ASN A 217 5.28 0.02 11.60
C ASN A 217 4.47 -0.61 10.44
N LEU A 218 3.91 -1.80 10.63
CA LEU A 218 2.95 -2.44 9.73
C LEU A 218 1.74 -2.83 10.56
N ASN A 219 1.73 -4.00 11.23
CA ASN A 219 0.60 -4.44 12.06
C ASN A 219 -0.74 -4.32 11.31
N GLU A 220 -0.76 -4.88 10.10
CA GLU A 220 -1.81 -4.63 9.12
C GLU A 220 -2.92 -5.67 9.19
N TYR A 221 -4.16 -5.20 9.21
CA TYR A 221 -5.30 -6.03 8.83
C TYR A 221 -5.40 -6.10 7.32
N VAL A 222 -5.37 -7.32 6.78
CA VAL A 222 -5.67 -7.60 5.38
C VAL A 222 -7.11 -8.06 5.24
N PHE A 223 -7.80 -7.59 4.22
CA PHE A 223 -9.22 -7.85 4.01
C PHE A 223 -9.41 -8.74 2.78
N PHE A 224 -10.39 -9.63 2.82
CA PHE A 224 -10.77 -10.51 1.73
C PHE A 224 -12.25 -10.32 1.40
N HIS A 225 -12.53 -9.85 0.18
CA HIS A 225 -13.88 -9.75 -0.33
C HIS A 225 -14.31 -11.07 -0.94
N LYS A 226 -15.16 -11.79 -0.21
CA LYS A 226 -15.51 -13.20 -0.46
C LYS A 226 -16.14 -13.43 -1.84
N LEU A 227 -16.97 -12.48 -2.29
CA LEU A 227 -17.73 -12.64 -3.54
C LEU A 227 -16.85 -12.52 -4.78
N SER A 228 -15.80 -11.69 -4.75
CA SER A 228 -14.92 -11.49 -5.91
C SER A 228 -13.59 -12.22 -5.83
N GLY A 229 -13.26 -12.84 -4.68
CA GLY A 229 -11.93 -13.41 -4.47
C GLY A 229 -10.84 -12.33 -4.43
N THR A 230 -11.15 -11.14 -3.91
CA THR A 230 -10.20 -10.01 -3.89
C THR A 230 -9.56 -9.88 -2.52
N LEU A 231 -8.25 -10.08 -2.45
CA LEU A 231 -7.43 -9.71 -1.31
C LEU A 231 -7.14 -8.20 -1.39
N ILE A 232 -7.37 -7.50 -0.29
CA ILE A 232 -7.26 -6.05 -0.18
C ILE A 232 -6.23 -5.79 0.91
N THR A 233 -5.12 -5.21 0.49
CA THR A 233 -3.95 -4.89 1.30
C THR A 233 -3.62 -3.41 1.16
N ALA A 234 -2.81 -2.89 2.07
CA ALA A 234 -2.16 -1.60 1.93
C ALA A 234 -0.65 -1.79 1.72
N ASP A 235 0.08 -2.10 2.80
CA ASP A 235 1.53 -2.22 2.85
C ASP A 235 2.01 -3.67 3.06
N SER A 236 1.10 -4.65 3.12
CA SER A 236 1.46 -6.06 3.21
C SER A 236 1.76 -6.72 1.85
N PHE A 237 1.54 -6.02 0.74
CA PHE A 237 1.91 -6.47 -0.60
C PHE A 237 2.40 -5.30 -1.46
N TYR A 238 3.40 -5.55 -2.31
CA TYR A 238 3.99 -4.53 -3.19
C TYR A 238 4.17 -5.09 -4.60
N GLY A 239 3.09 -5.05 -5.39
CA GLY A 239 3.05 -5.65 -6.72
C GLY A 239 3.96 -4.97 -7.77
N GLY A 240 4.49 -3.78 -7.50
CA GLY A 240 5.31 -3.02 -8.45
C GLY A 240 4.51 -2.39 -9.59
N TYR A 241 5.20 -1.76 -10.55
CA TYR A 241 4.60 -1.06 -11.70
C TYR A 241 4.63 -1.89 -13.00
N VAL A 242 3.57 -1.79 -13.80
CA VAL A 242 3.50 -2.37 -15.17
C VAL A 242 4.22 -1.49 -16.19
N ASP A 243 4.60 -2.07 -17.33
CA ASP A 243 5.48 -1.43 -18.31
C ASP A 243 4.92 -0.17 -18.96
N ASP A 244 3.61 -0.12 -19.17
CA ASP A 244 2.88 1.01 -19.75
C ASP A 244 2.56 2.13 -18.75
N GLU A 245 2.87 1.94 -17.46
CA GLU A 245 2.82 3.01 -16.49
C GLU A 245 4.15 3.76 -16.36
N ILE A 246 4.04 5.08 -16.16
CA ILE A 246 5.15 5.97 -15.87
C ILE A 246 5.06 6.32 -14.37
N PRO A 247 5.84 5.66 -13.49
CA PRO A 247 5.88 6.02 -12.09
C PRO A 247 6.62 7.35 -11.90
N THR A 248 6.45 7.99 -10.76
CA THR A 248 7.17 9.23 -10.44
C THR A 248 8.68 8.98 -10.32
N TRP A 249 9.49 10.02 -10.51
CA TRP A 249 10.94 9.92 -10.30
C TRP A 249 11.29 9.35 -8.92
N PHE A 250 10.53 9.76 -7.90
CA PHE A 250 10.77 9.32 -6.53
C PHE A 250 10.42 7.84 -6.36
N ALA A 251 9.27 7.39 -6.85
CA ALA A 251 8.88 5.98 -6.79
C ALA A 251 9.92 5.07 -7.48
N ARG A 252 10.39 5.46 -8.69
CA ARG A 252 11.41 4.68 -9.42
C ARG A 252 12.68 4.53 -8.61
N ILE A 253 13.26 5.64 -8.11
CA ILE A 253 14.51 5.56 -7.33
C ILE A 253 14.28 4.86 -5.98
N TRP A 254 13.23 5.24 -5.25
CA TRP A 254 12.94 4.71 -3.92
C TRP A 254 12.81 3.20 -3.95
N PHE A 255 12.06 2.65 -4.91
CA PHE A 255 11.92 1.21 -5.04
C PHE A 255 13.16 0.54 -5.62
N LYS A 256 13.91 1.14 -6.56
CA LYS A 256 15.24 0.60 -6.92
C LYS A 256 16.16 0.45 -5.71
N LEU A 257 16.15 1.42 -4.80
CA LEU A 257 16.99 1.40 -3.60
C LEU A 257 16.49 0.41 -2.53
N THR A 258 15.18 0.18 -2.46
CA THR A 258 14.56 -0.58 -1.36
C THR A 258 14.04 -1.97 -1.77
N LYS A 259 13.91 -2.26 -3.07
CA LYS A 259 13.44 -3.52 -3.64
C LYS A 259 14.46 -4.07 -4.64
N ASP A 260 15.72 -4.08 -4.21
CA ASP A 260 16.82 -4.79 -4.88
C ASP A 260 17.00 -4.44 -6.37
N GLY A 261 17.01 -3.14 -6.67
CA GLY A 261 17.21 -2.64 -8.02
C GLY A 261 15.96 -2.55 -8.88
N SER A 262 14.78 -2.91 -8.36
CA SER A 262 13.54 -2.94 -9.15
C SER A 262 12.40 -2.11 -8.54
N PHE A 263 11.72 -1.31 -9.36
CA PHE A 263 10.40 -0.76 -9.05
C PHE A 263 9.25 -1.61 -9.65
N ARG A 264 9.54 -2.57 -10.53
CA ARG A 264 8.51 -3.40 -11.21
C ARG A 264 8.21 -4.73 -10.53
N LEU A 265 9.18 -5.33 -9.83
CA LEU A 265 9.03 -6.65 -9.24
C LEU A 265 8.00 -6.68 -8.10
N PRO A 266 7.18 -7.74 -7.99
CA PRO A 266 6.27 -7.95 -6.86
C PRO A 266 7.04 -8.41 -5.62
N ARG A 267 7.68 -7.48 -4.90
CA ARG A 267 8.57 -7.76 -3.76
C ARG A 267 8.39 -6.73 -2.65
N LEU A 268 8.41 -7.18 -1.40
CA LEU A 268 8.41 -6.28 -0.24
C LEU A 268 9.70 -5.45 -0.17
N PRO A 269 9.60 -4.13 0.08
CA PRO A 269 10.77 -3.29 0.33
C PRO A 269 11.54 -3.71 1.61
N ILE A 270 12.84 -3.49 1.59
CA ILE A 270 13.79 -3.82 2.68
C ILE A 270 13.41 -3.21 4.03
N TYR A 271 12.73 -2.06 4.04
CA TYR A 271 12.29 -1.41 5.27
C TYR A 271 11.04 -2.07 5.89
N ARG A 272 10.35 -2.94 5.15
CA ARG A 272 9.29 -3.81 5.67
C ARG A 272 9.91 -5.10 6.22
N THR A 273 10.73 -5.76 5.42
CA THR A 273 11.27 -7.08 5.76
C THR A 273 12.33 -7.01 6.87
N SER A 274 13.13 -5.95 6.94
CA SER A 274 14.11 -5.80 8.05
C SER A 274 13.43 -5.62 9.41
N ARG A 275 12.18 -5.13 9.44
CA ARG A 275 11.39 -4.97 10.66
C ARG A 275 10.77 -6.28 11.12
N VAL A 276 10.46 -7.19 10.21
CA VAL A 276 10.09 -8.58 10.54
C VAL A 276 11.27 -9.26 11.23
N LEU A 277 12.48 -9.17 10.67
CA LEU A 277 13.66 -9.80 11.27
C LEU A 277 14.07 -9.20 12.62
N SER A 278 13.89 -7.89 12.81
CA SER A 278 14.35 -7.20 14.02
C SER A 278 13.32 -7.15 15.15
N HIS A 279 12.02 -7.14 14.84
CA HIS A 279 10.94 -6.90 15.81
C HIS A 279 9.73 -7.82 15.63
N GLY A 280 9.78 -8.74 14.66
CA GLY A 280 8.71 -9.65 14.33
C GLY A 280 9.17 -11.11 14.44
N ASN A 281 8.49 -11.96 13.68
CA ASN A 281 8.77 -13.38 13.60
C ASN A 281 8.46 -13.86 12.17
N SER A 282 9.49 -14.32 11.45
CA SER A 282 9.35 -14.77 10.06
C SER A 282 8.49 -16.03 9.96
N ASP A 283 8.61 -16.96 10.91
CA ASP A 283 7.87 -18.22 10.89
C ASP A 283 6.37 -17.94 11.09
N GLU A 284 6.05 -17.09 12.08
CA GLU A 284 4.67 -16.66 12.33
C GLU A 284 4.07 -15.87 11.15
N LEU A 285 4.89 -15.05 10.47
CA LEU A 285 4.48 -14.34 9.26
C LEU A 285 4.16 -15.31 8.13
N PHE A 286 5.01 -16.32 7.89
CA PHE A 286 4.75 -17.32 6.85
C PHE A 286 3.52 -18.16 7.17
N ASP A 287 3.38 -18.62 8.42
CA ASP A 287 2.15 -19.27 8.87
C ASP A 287 0.92 -18.39 8.59
N SER A 288 0.99 -17.09 8.89
CA SER A 288 -0.10 -16.14 8.66
C SER A 288 -0.49 -16.00 7.19
N VAL A 289 0.47 -15.76 6.28
CA VAL A 289 0.16 -15.59 4.85
C VAL A 289 -0.22 -16.91 4.18
N GLU A 290 0.36 -18.03 4.62
CA GLU A 290 0.01 -19.37 4.09
C GLU A 290 -1.37 -19.81 4.58
N ASP A 291 -1.75 -19.49 5.82
CA ASP A 291 -3.12 -19.66 6.32
C ASP A 291 -4.14 -18.89 5.48
N MET A 292 -3.85 -17.61 5.18
CA MET A 292 -4.71 -16.78 4.35
C MET A 292 -4.87 -17.36 2.94
N VAL A 293 -3.77 -17.77 2.31
CA VAL A 293 -3.78 -18.32 0.94
C VAL A 293 -4.41 -19.71 0.85
N ARG A 294 -4.38 -20.47 1.95
CA ARG A 294 -5.08 -21.76 2.05
C ARG A 294 -6.59 -21.58 2.24
N ASP A 295 -7.00 -20.57 3.00
CA ASP A 295 -8.40 -20.36 3.35
C ASP A 295 -9.15 -19.48 2.35
N TRP A 296 -8.44 -18.64 1.58
CA TRP A 296 -9.00 -17.68 0.65
C TRP A 296 -8.62 -17.99 -0.81
N ASP A 297 -9.62 -18.11 -1.67
CA ASP A 297 -9.47 -18.23 -3.13
C ASP A 297 -9.13 -16.85 -3.74
N ILE A 298 -7.85 -16.46 -3.66
CA ILE A 298 -7.35 -15.14 -4.05
C ILE A 298 -7.13 -15.07 -5.56
N LYS A 299 -7.92 -14.22 -6.22
CA LYS A 299 -7.90 -13.97 -7.67
C LYS A 299 -7.30 -12.63 -8.03
N ILE A 300 -7.41 -11.66 -7.12
CA ILE A 300 -7.00 -10.27 -7.31
C ILE A 300 -6.39 -9.79 -6.00
N ILE A 301 -5.25 -9.08 -6.06
CA ILE A 301 -4.66 -8.38 -4.92
C ILE A 301 -4.67 -6.88 -5.19
N ILE A 302 -5.36 -6.12 -4.34
CA ILE A 302 -5.29 -4.66 -4.31
C ILE A 302 -4.26 -4.25 -3.26
N PHE A 303 -3.40 -3.30 -3.59
CA PHE A 303 -2.32 -2.80 -2.73
C PHE A 303 -2.11 -1.29 -2.93
N ALA A 304 -1.43 -0.63 -1.99
CA ALA A 304 -1.34 0.83 -1.98
C ALA A 304 -0.41 1.39 -3.06
N HIS A 305 0.82 0.86 -3.16
CA HIS A 305 1.91 1.45 -3.94
C HIS A 305 2.28 0.62 -5.18
N GLY A 306 2.14 1.22 -6.37
CA GLY A 306 2.37 0.56 -7.65
C GLY A 306 1.11 0.49 -8.51
N THR A 307 1.16 -0.30 -9.58
CA THR A 307 0.02 -0.52 -10.47
C THR A 307 -0.94 -1.53 -9.86
N SER A 308 -1.85 -1.03 -9.03
CA SER A 308 -2.94 -1.80 -8.45
C SER A 308 -4.12 -1.88 -9.42
N PRO A 309 -4.79 -3.04 -9.59
CA PRO A 309 -4.59 -4.31 -8.86
C PRO A 309 -3.55 -5.25 -9.50
N PHE A 310 -3.23 -6.36 -8.82
CA PHE A 310 -2.49 -7.50 -9.36
C PHE A 310 -3.45 -8.68 -9.57
N ASP A 311 -3.47 -9.27 -10.76
CA ASP A 311 -4.29 -10.44 -11.10
C ASP A 311 -3.51 -11.46 -11.95
N GLN A 312 -4.18 -12.53 -12.37
CA GLN A 312 -3.58 -13.58 -13.20
C GLN A 312 -3.10 -13.07 -14.57
N GLY A 313 -3.78 -12.07 -15.15
CA GLY A 313 -3.38 -11.46 -16.42
C GLY A 313 -1.99 -10.82 -16.31
N ARG A 314 -1.70 -10.21 -15.16
CA ARG A 314 -0.39 -9.62 -14.86
C ARG A 314 0.72 -10.66 -14.62
N ILE A 315 0.39 -11.89 -14.22
CA ILE A 315 1.37 -12.98 -14.17
C ILE A 315 1.74 -13.40 -15.60
N MET A 316 0.74 -13.61 -16.46
CA MET A 316 0.94 -14.05 -17.84
C MET A 316 1.74 -13.05 -18.67
N SER A 317 1.56 -11.74 -18.44
CA SER A 317 2.35 -10.72 -19.13
C SER A 317 3.84 -10.74 -18.77
N ASN A 318 4.18 -11.25 -17.59
CA ASN A 318 5.56 -11.29 -17.08
C ASN A 318 6.25 -12.64 -17.35
N SER A 319 5.49 -13.70 -17.62
CA SER A 319 6.02 -15.00 -18.02
C SER A 319 6.19 -15.05 -19.55
N GLU A 320 7.43 -14.99 -20.05
CA GLU A 320 7.71 -15.15 -21.49
C GLU A 320 7.31 -16.52 -22.07
N ASN A 321 6.99 -17.50 -21.22
CA ASN A 321 6.58 -18.84 -21.63
C ASN A 321 5.19 -19.15 -21.04
N GLY A 322 4.19 -19.27 -21.91
CA GLY A 322 2.79 -19.60 -21.58
C GLY A 322 2.60 -21.01 -21.03
N GLY A 323 3.20 -21.31 -19.89
CA GLY A 323 2.88 -22.47 -19.08
C GLY A 323 1.49 -22.33 -18.45
N GLU A 324 0.81 -23.45 -18.19
CA GLU A 324 -0.41 -23.46 -17.40
C GLU A 324 -0.09 -22.93 -15.99
N LEU A 325 -0.66 -21.78 -15.64
CA LEU A 325 -0.63 -21.27 -14.28
C LEU A 325 -1.57 -22.10 -13.42
N ASN A 326 -1.16 -22.40 -12.18
CA ASN A 326 -2.06 -23.03 -11.21
C ASN A 326 -3.21 -22.08 -10.84
N ASP A 327 -4.33 -22.65 -10.39
CA ASP A 327 -5.53 -21.88 -10.06
C ASP A 327 -5.31 -20.88 -8.90
N ASN A 328 -4.26 -21.06 -8.08
CA ASN A 328 -3.90 -20.20 -6.95
C ASN A 328 -2.63 -19.34 -7.18
N ALA A 329 -2.25 -19.10 -8.44
CA ALA A 329 -1.01 -18.38 -8.77
C ALA A 329 -0.92 -16.99 -8.11
N VAL A 330 -2.05 -16.30 -8.00
CA VAL A 330 -2.12 -14.97 -7.40
C VAL A 330 -1.97 -15.05 -5.88
N GLY A 331 -2.61 -16.01 -5.21
CA GLY A 331 -2.39 -16.26 -3.78
C GLY A 331 -0.95 -16.65 -3.46
N GLU A 332 -0.34 -17.53 -4.27
CA GLU A 332 1.08 -17.88 -4.11
C GLU A 332 2.01 -16.68 -4.29
N LEU A 333 1.66 -15.73 -5.17
CA LEU A 333 2.41 -14.50 -5.34
C LEU A 333 2.41 -13.64 -4.06
N PHE A 334 1.32 -13.64 -3.28
CA PHE A 334 1.29 -12.95 -1.99
C PHE A 334 2.36 -13.50 -1.03
N VAL A 335 2.49 -14.83 -0.94
CA VAL A 335 3.53 -15.49 -0.14
C VAL A 335 4.93 -15.22 -0.70
N ASN A 336 5.10 -15.36 -2.01
CA ASN A 336 6.38 -15.14 -2.69
C ASN A 336 6.89 -13.70 -2.53
N CYS A 337 5.98 -12.71 -2.50
CA CYS A 337 6.33 -11.31 -2.29
C CYS A 337 7.09 -11.10 -0.97
N TRP A 338 6.65 -11.78 0.10
CA TRP A 338 7.30 -11.78 1.41
C TRP A 338 8.59 -12.60 1.41
N ARG A 339 8.56 -13.82 0.83
CA ARG A 339 9.71 -14.71 0.71
C ARG A 339 10.88 -14.04 0.02
N ASP A 340 10.64 -13.44 -1.14
CA ASP A 340 11.66 -12.73 -1.92
C ASP A 340 12.15 -11.47 -1.19
N GLY A 341 11.26 -10.77 -0.50
CA GLY A 341 11.61 -9.58 0.27
C GLY A 341 12.51 -9.87 1.48
N LEU A 342 12.30 -11.01 2.14
CA LEU A 342 13.14 -11.49 3.23
C LEU A 342 14.48 -12.03 2.72
N ALA A 343 14.48 -12.82 1.64
CA ALA A 343 15.70 -13.36 1.03
C ALA A 343 16.65 -12.25 0.52
N ALA A 344 16.11 -11.15 -0.01
CA ALA A 344 16.92 -10.02 -0.48
C ALA A 344 17.73 -9.31 0.62
N LEU A 345 17.42 -9.52 1.90
CA LEU A 345 18.21 -9.03 3.03
C LEU A 345 19.47 -9.86 3.27
N GLU A 346 19.38 -11.18 3.15
CA GLU A 346 20.47 -12.12 3.42
C GLU A 346 21.64 -11.94 2.44
N HIS A 347 21.38 -11.43 1.24
CA HIS A 347 22.40 -11.11 0.24
C HIS A 347 23.12 -9.76 0.47
N LYS A 348 22.65 -8.94 1.42
CA LYS A 348 23.22 -7.62 1.74
C LYS A 348 23.90 -7.56 3.11
N SER A 349 23.74 -8.58 3.95
CA SER A 349 24.48 -8.81 5.20
C SER A 349 25.76 -9.60 4.93
#